data_AF-A0A7Z1TLJ8-F1
#
_entry.id   AF-A0A7Z1TLJ8-F1
#
_cell.length_a   1.000
_cell.length_b   1.000
_cell.length_c   1.000
_cell.angle_alpha   90.00
_cell.angle_beta   90.00
_cell.angle_gamma   90.00
#
_symmetry.space_group_name_H-M   'P 1'
#
loop_
_entity.id
_entity.type
_entity.pdbx_description
1 polymer ?
#
loop_
_entity_poly.entity_id
_entity_poly.type
_entity_poly.pdbx_seq_one_letter_code
_entity_poly.pdbx_strand_id
1 'polypeptide(L)'
;MIADTEQAYLDRIRSLFGNRLRKVDTHPGDWSEATLKKLMLTPPSVYVAWLGAGEPRTRHRMVSHWVFYVVGSMLNGRETNRIGLYQMVAVLLSGLVGFKAGSASPLAFEKAS
;
A
#
# COMPACT_ATOMS: atom_id res chain seq x y z
N MET A 1 -7.23 -2.60 15.96
CA MET A 1 -8.07 -2.53 14.74
C MET A 1 -7.37 -1.83 13.58
N ILE A 2 -6.94 -0.56 13.70
CA ILE A 2 -6.17 0.12 12.63
C ILE A 2 -4.79 -0.54 12.44
N ALA A 3 -4.02 -0.69 13.52
CA ALA A 3 -2.71 -1.36 13.47
C ALA A 3 -2.79 -2.80 12.92
N ASP A 4 -3.80 -3.57 13.36
CA ASP A 4 -4.02 -4.94 12.86
C ASP A 4 -4.37 -4.95 11.35
N THR A 5 -5.11 -3.94 10.89
CA THR A 5 -5.46 -3.78 9.47
C THR A 5 -4.23 -3.41 8.65
N GLU A 6 -3.41 -2.48 9.14
CA GLU A 6 -2.14 -2.12 8.51
C GLU A 6 -1.23 -3.34 8.38
N GLN A 7 -1.06 -4.09 9.48
CA GLN A 7 -0.24 -5.29 9.49
C GLN A 7 -0.77 -6.34 8.49
N ALA A 8 -2.09 -6.55 8.43
CA ALA A 8 -2.70 -7.45 7.45
C ALA A 8 -2.42 -7.01 6.00
N TYR A 9 -2.42 -5.70 5.72
CA TYR A 9 -2.03 -5.19 4.40
C TYR A 9 -0.55 -5.39 4.12
N LEU A 10 0.34 -5.10 5.06
CA LEU A 10 1.77 -5.33 4.91
C LEU A 10 2.07 -6.81 4.59
N ASP A 11 1.43 -7.73 5.32
CA ASP A 11 1.62 -9.16 5.12
C ASP A 11 1.03 -9.65 3.79
N ARG A 12 -0.13 -9.13 3.40
CA ARG A 12 -0.71 -9.40 2.08
C ARG A 12 0.21 -8.93 0.96
N ILE A 13 0.78 -7.73 1.08
CA ILE A 13 1.71 -7.18 0.08
C ILE A 13 2.99 -8.04 0.02
N ARG A 14 3.58 -8.39 1.16
CA ARG A 14 4.75 -9.30 1.20
C ARG A 14 4.45 -10.63 0.50
N SER A 15 3.27 -11.20 0.74
CA SER A 15 2.82 -12.43 0.08
C SER A 15 2.67 -12.28 -1.44
N LEU A 16 2.07 -11.19 -1.93
CA LEU A 16 1.86 -10.94 -3.36
C LEU A 16 3.17 -10.76 -4.14
N PHE A 17 4.16 -10.14 -3.51
CA PHE A 17 5.41 -9.79 -4.17
C PHE A 17 6.53 -10.80 -3.94
N GLY A 18 6.47 -11.59 -2.87
CA GLY A 18 7.57 -12.46 -2.46
C GLY A 18 8.83 -11.64 -2.22
N ASN A 19 9.94 -12.02 -2.87
CA ASN A 19 11.22 -11.33 -2.79
C ASN A 19 11.41 -10.19 -3.81
N ARG A 20 10.38 -9.83 -4.58
CA ARG A 20 10.48 -8.82 -5.66
C ARG A 20 10.52 -7.37 -5.15
N LEU A 21 10.19 -7.13 -3.89
CA LEU A 21 10.27 -5.82 -3.24
C LEU A 21 11.47 -5.77 -2.30
N ARG A 22 12.19 -4.65 -2.33
CA ARG A 22 13.25 -4.36 -1.36
C ARG A 22 12.67 -4.03 0.01
N LYS A 23 11.49 -3.40 0.06
CA LYS A 23 10.87 -2.98 1.32
C LYS A 23 9.34 -2.93 1.24
N VAL A 24 8.70 -3.40 2.31
CA VAL A 24 7.25 -3.28 2.58
C VAL A 24 7.10 -2.87 4.05
N ASP A 25 6.64 -1.64 4.29
CA ASP A 25 6.68 -1.03 5.62
C ASP A 25 5.58 0.02 5.83
N THR A 26 5.37 0.45 7.07
CA THR A 26 4.48 1.57 7.39
C THR A 26 5.12 2.88 6.93
N HIS A 27 4.30 3.78 6.37
CA HIS A 27 4.73 5.12 5.99
C HIS A 27 5.09 5.93 7.25
N PRO A 28 6.19 6.69 7.28
CA PRO A 28 6.63 7.42 8.50
C PRO A 28 5.66 8.49 9.02
N GLY A 29 4.67 8.88 8.24
CA GLY A 29 3.61 9.82 8.62
C GLY A 29 3.87 11.28 8.25
N ASP A 30 5.13 11.68 8.11
CA ASP A 30 5.51 13.01 7.59
C ASP A 30 5.96 12.99 6.12
N TRP A 31 6.08 14.19 5.53
CA TRP A 31 6.60 14.41 4.18
C TRP A 31 7.88 15.27 4.18
N SER A 32 8.67 15.16 5.25
CA SER A 32 9.94 15.88 5.34
C SER A 32 10.90 15.45 4.23
N GLU A 33 11.88 16.30 3.92
CA GLU A 33 12.93 15.96 2.94
C GLU A 33 13.69 14.68 3.34
N ALA A 34 13.91 14.47 4.63
CA ALA A 34 14.54 13.25 5.15
C ALA A 34 13.71 12.00 4.86
N THR A 35 12.38 12.08 5.06
CA THR A 35 11.46 10.99 4.73
C THR A 35 11.45 10.73 3.23
N LEU A 36 11.31 11.78 2.41
CA LEU A 36 11.36 11.66 0.94
C LEU A 36 12.66 10.99 0.47
N LYS A 37 13.81 11.43 0.97
CA LYS A 37 15.11 10.81 0.67
C LYS A 37 15.13 9.33 1.05
N LYS A 38 14.63 8.97 2.24
CA LYS A 38 14.56 7.58 2.68
C LYS A 38 13.69 6.72 1.76
N LEU A 39 12.51 7.21 1.38
CA LEU A 39 11.61 6.49 0.47
C LEU A 39 12.26 6.28 -0.91
N MET A 40 12.91 7.32 -1.46
CA MET A 40 13.56 7.27 -2.78
C MET A 40 14.79 6.36 -2.83
N LEU A 41 15.40 6.03 -1.69
CA LEU A 41 16.55 5.12 -1.62
C LEU A 41 16.18 3.64 -1.53
N THR A 42 14.89 3.30 -1.39
CA THR A 42 14.43 1.91 -1.22
C THR A 42 13.69 1.28 -2.41
N PRO A 43 13.73 1.76 -3.68
CA PRO A 43 13.02 1.08 -4.75
C PRO A 43 13.57 -0.34 -4.99
N PRO A 44 12.73 -1.31 -5.41
CA PRO A 44 11.27 -1.23 -5.46
C PRO A 44 10.65 -1.43 -4.05
N SER A 45 9.76 -0.54 -3.63
CA SER A 45 9.15 -0.61 -2.29
C SER A 45 7.70 -0.14 -2.27
N VAL A 46 6.94 -0.62 -1.27
CA VAL A 46 5.56 -0.18 -0.99
C VAL A 46 5.47 0.25 0.47
N TYR A 47 4.85 1.40 0.72
CA TYR A 47 4.60 1.91 2.06
C TYR A 47 3.10 2.07 2.30
N VAL A 48 2.60 1.61 3.45
CA VAL A 48 1.18 1.67 3.82
C VAL A 48 0.95 2.83 4.80
N ALA A 49 -0.09 3.62 4.58
CA ALA A 49 -0.47 4.70 5.49
C ALA A 49 -1.97 4.71 5.73
N TRP A 50 -2.37 4.93 6.97
CA TRP A 50 -3.74 5.30 7.32
C TRP A 50 -3.92 6.81 7.19
N LEU A 51 -4.91 7.25 6.42
CA LEU A 51 -5.21 8.68 6.20
C LEU A 51 -6.36 9.20 7.08
N GLY A 52 -6.77 8.42 8.08
CA GLY A 52 -7.89 8.77 8.93
C GLY A 52 -9.18 8.07 8.53
N ALA A 53 -10.27 8.54 9.14
CA ALA A 53 -11.60 8.00 8.93
C ALA A 53 -12.57 9.07 8.44
N GLY A 54 -13.43 8.70 7.50
CA GLY A 54 -14.55 9.50 7.03
C GLY A 54 -15.83 9.23 7.82
N GLU A 55 -16.82 10.10 7.60
CA GLU A 55 -18.12 10.00 8.26
C GLU A 55 -18.88 8.74 7.81
N PRO A 56 -19.33 7.90 8.75
CA PRO A 56 -19.96 6.65 8.40
C PRO A 56 -21.42 6.85 7.98
N ARG A 57 -21.84 6.17 6.91
CA ARG A 57 -23.26 6.08 6.50
C ARG A 57 -24.13 5.24 7.46
N THR A 58 -23.52 4.53 8.41
CA THR A 58 -24.22 3.62 9.32
C THR A 58 -23.66 3.76 10.73
N ARG A 59 -24.55 3.79 11.73
CA ARG A 59 -24.16 3.87 13.14
C ARG A 59 -23.21 2.72 13.51
N HIS A 60 -22.20 3.04 14.34
CA HIS A 60 -21.15 2.09 14.78
C HIS A 60 -20.26 1.51 13.67
N ARG A 61 -20.22 2.15 12.49
CA ARG A 61 -19.22 1.86 11.46
C ARG A 61 -18.22 3.00 11.34
N MET A 62 -17.08 2.71 10.73
CA MET A 62 -16.04 3.67 10.39
C MET A 62 -15.61 3.40 8.96
N VAL A 63 -15.55 4.43 8.11
CA VAL A 63 -14.95 4.32 6.77
C VAL A 63 -13.49 4.73 6.90
N SER A 64 -12.58 3.77 6.80
CA SER A 64 -11.15 3.99 6.97
C SER A 64 -10.49 4.23 5.63
N HIS A 65 -9.71 5.31 5.50
CA HIS A 65 -8.96 5.60 4.27
C HIS A 65 -7.52 5.16 4.40
N TRP A 66 -7.02 4.46 3.39
CA TRP A 66 -5.67 3.91 3.35
C TRP A 66 -5.01 4.26 2.03
N VAL A 67 -3.70 4.51 2.08
CA VAL A 67 -2.88 4.74 0.88
C VAL A 67 -1.70 3.80 0.84
N PHE A 68 -1.39 3.35 -0.37
CA PHE A 68 -0.26 2.49 -0.69
C PHE A 68 0.72 3.29 -1.57
N TYR A 69 1.76 3.85 -0.96
CA TYR A 69 2.79 4.59 -1.70
C TYR A 69 3.74 3.61 -2.39
N VAL A 70 3.74 3.64 -3.72
CA VAL A 70 4.57 2.77 -4.55
C VAL A 70 5.80 3.53 -5.01
N VAL A 71 6.98 3.02 -4.68
CA VAL A 71 8.26 3.60 -5.09
C VAL A 71 8.98 2.64 -6.02
N GLY A 72 9.19 3.05 -7.26
CA GLY A 72 9.92 2.29 -8.27
C GLY A 72 11.05 3.12 -8.88
N SER A 73 12.09 2.45 -9.38
CA SER A 73 13.21 3.11 -10.09
C SER A 73 12.96 3.27 -11.59
N MET A 74 11.85 2.71 -12.10
CA MET A 74 11.44 2.78 -13.50
C MET A 74 9.94 2.56 -13.64
N LEU A 75 9.35 3.09 -14.71
CA LEU A 75 7.93 2.96 -14.99
C LEU A 75 7.53 1.54 -15.40
N ASN A 76 8.19 1.01 -16.43
CA ASN A 76 8.01 -0.35 -16.92
C ASN A 76 9.21 -1.21 -16.54
N GLY A 77 8.94 -2.42 -16.05
CA GLY A 77 9.98 -3.41 -15.80
C GLY A 77 10.69 -3.83 -17.09
N ARG A 78 11.92 -4.32 -16.94
CA ARG A 78 12.68 -4.97 -18.02
C ARG A 78 12.71 -6.48 -17.78
N GLU A 79 12.76 -7.24 -18.87
CA GLU A 79 12.44 -8.68 -18.95
C GLU A 79 13.16 -9.61 -17.97
N THR A 80 14.27 -9.21 -17.34
CA THR A 80 15.12 -10.19 -16.64
C THR A 80 15.10 -10.18 -15.13
N ASN A 81 14.69 -9.13 -14.40
CA ASN A 81 14.50 -9.26 -12.94
C ASN A 81 13.95 -8.05 -12.16
N ARG A 82 13.64 -6.95 -12.83
CA ARG A 82 13.29 -5.71 -12.11
C ARG A 82 11.86 -5.30 -12.44
N ILE A 83 11.00 -5.39 -11.42
CA ILE A 83 9.61 -4.95 -11.52
C ILE A 83 9.53 -3.43 -11.65
N GLY A 84 8.73 -2.95 -12.60
CA GLY A 84 8.46 -1.52 -12.78
C GLY A 84 7.24 -1.07 -11.98
N LEU A 85 7.09 0.24 -11.86
CA LEU A 85 6.01 0.88 -11.11
C LEU A 85 4.63 0.43 -11.60
N TYR A 86 4.41 0.33 -12.93
CA TYR A 86 3.12 -0.12 -13.46
C TYR A 86 2.81 -1.57 -13.12
N GLN A 87 3.80 -2.46 -13.17
CA GLN A 87 3.61 -3.85 -12.76
C GLN A 87 3.35 -3.95 -11.25
N MET A 88 4.00 -3.12 -10.42
CA MET A 88 3.72 -3.06 -8.98
C MET A 88 2.28 -2.65 -8.70
N VAL A 89 1.80 -1.57 -9.34
CA VAL A 89 0.42 -1.10 -9.19
C VAL A 89 -0.58 -2.17 -9.65
N ALA A 90 -0.34 -2.84 -10.77
CA ALA A 90 -1.22 -3.90 -11.26
C ALA A 90 -1.33 -5.09 -10.28
N VAL A 91 -0.20 -5.52 -9.69
CA VAL A 91 -0.19 -6.59 -8.67
C VAL A 91 -0.90 -6.15 -7.40
N LEU A 92 -0.71 -4.90 -6.95
CA LEU A 92 -1.41 -4.37 -5.79
C LEU A 92 -2.92 -4.30 -6.01
N LEU A 93 -3.36 -3.71 -7.11
CA LEU A 93 -4.79 -3.58 -7.42
C LEU A 93 -5.46 -4.95 -7.50
N SER A 94 -4.88 -5.89 -8.25
CA SER A 94 -5.44 -7.25 -8.39
C SER A 94 -5.39 -8.06 -7.10
N GLY A 95 -4.37 -7.87 -6.28
CA GLY A 95 -4.17 -8.65 -5.05
C GLY A 95 -4.88 -8.10 -3.82
N LEU A 96 -5.24 -6.82 -3.82
CA LEU A 96 -5.87 -6.13 -2.69
C LEU A 96 -7.34 -5.77 -2.93
N VAL A 97 -7.81 -5.69 -4.17
CA VAL A 97 -9.25 -5.48 -4.41
C VAL A 97 -10.06 -6.61 -3.78
N GLY A 98 -11.03 -6.25 -2.94
CA GLY A 98 -11.84 -7.22 -2.21
C GLY A 98 -11.10 -7.96 -1.08
N PHE A 99 -9.82 -7.66 -0.83
CA PHE A 99 -9.09 -8.25 0.30
C PHE A 99 -9.70 -7.78 1.63
N LYS A 100 -9.89 -8.73 2.54
CA LYS A 100 -10.50 -8.50 3.85
C LYS A 100 -9.44 -8.60 4.95
N ALA A 101 -9.18 -7.49 5.63
CA ALA A 101 -8.28 -7.44 6.77
C ALA A 101 -9.04 -7.73 8.08
N GLY A 102 -8.96 -8.96 8.57
CA GLY A 102 -9.62 -9.37 9.81
C GLY A 102 -11.13 -9.18 9.77
N SER A 103 -11.67 -8.38 10.71
CA SER A 103 -13.10 -8.06 10.79
C SER A 103 -13.53 -6.88 9.92
N ALA A 104 -12.61 -6.20 9.24
CA ALA A 104 -12.94 -5.09 8.35
C ALA A 104 -13.77 -5.56 7.15
N SER A 105 -14.48 -4.64 6.51
CA SER A 105 -15.09 -4.90 5.21
C SER A 105 -14.02 -5.07 4.12
N PRO A 106 -14.34 -5.72 2.98
CA PRO A 106 -13.43 -5.81 1.85
C PRO A 106 -12.93 -4.44 1.39
N LEU A 107 -11.63 -4.35 1.06
CA LEU A 107 -11.03 -3.12 0.52
C LEU A 107 -11.62 -2.80 -0.86
N ALA A 108 -12.02 -1.55 -1.04
CA ALA A 108 -12.40 -0.97 -2.33
C ALA A 108 -11.43 0.16 -2.69
N PHE A 109 -11.07 0.25 -3.97
CA PHE A 109 -10.29 1.37 -4.48
C PHE A 109 -11.23 2.45 -5.00
N GLU A 110 -10.92 3.70 -4.67
CA GLU A 110 -11.61 4.87 -5.18
C GLU A 110 -10.74 5.57 -6.23
N LYS A 111 -11.37 6.18 -7.23
CA LYS A 111 -10.66 7.01 -8.19
C LYS A 111 -10.22 8.29 -7.47
N ALA A 112 -8.95 8.64 -7.55
CA ALA A 112 -8.48 9.94 -7.08
C ALA A 112 -9.23 11.04 -7.84
N SER A 113 -9.89 11.92 -7.09
CA SER A 113 -10.61 13.10 -7.57
C SER A 113 -9.68 14.19 -8.06
#